data_AF-A0A9W9UKB9-F1
#
_entry.id   AF-A0A9W9UKB9-F1
#
_cell.length_a   1.000
_cell.length_b   1.000
_cell.length_c   1.000
_cell.angle_alpha   90.00
_cell.angle_beta   90.00
_cell.angle_gamma   90.00
#
_symmetry.space_group_name_H-M   'P 1'
#
loop_
_entity.id
_entity.type
_entity.pdbx_description
1 polymer ?
#
loop_
_entity_poly.entity_id
_entity_poly.type
_entity_poly.pdbx_seq_one_letter_code
_entity_poly.pdbx_strand_id
1 'polypeptide(L)'
;FQNVQNDRYDRDDHIQIPQSSHRRPLPRPSPNNHLPHLNRPPRPNPQKHHNNQPKRNNRSNSKKPPNNSPQLPKLPSPLHSIPIILKDNYTTPTLRTTAGVKALTITTNTQSTILTRLKAAGAIIIGKANLHEFALQGITLSSVLGQTLNPYDTSRTPGGSSGGTAAAIAARFALAGCGTDTVNSLRSPASACGIVGFRPSTSRIPTDGIVPVSLTQDTAGPMATCVSDTRILYRVMAGLPVSISQSSESAPPPENSRRMKVGILESFFGTEGLEGAEAKTENEIVQSVIRNALESMAKDIELVSIPEASHPDWSFKTLASKGDTQAFEFKHCLDTFLQSDDVDSEYRSLESIARSGLYSREAVTEVFSASLEEPERYSVDSAEYLERLGYIDGVRGCVERCFEEFGIDAFVYPHQRQFPVRIGGRRQDGRNGILAALTGRPAICIPAGRSPRSEAAPMGIPIGIEFMGKRWGEDDLLDLAERVERILQVKQVPDIRIFEKAEE
;
A
#
# COMPACT_ATOMS: atom_id res chain seq x y z
N PHE A 1 -20.04 16.24 9.79
CA PHE A 1 -21.01 16.34 8.68
C PHE A 1 -22.18 17.22 9.11
N GLN A 2 -22.01 18.52 8.98
CA GLN A 2 -23.05 19.54 8.79
C GLN A 2 -22.29 20.83 8.44
N ASN A 3 -22.85 21.64 7.54
CA ASN A 3 -22.31 22.88 6.96
C ASN A 3 -21.34 22.73 5.78
N VAL A 4 -21.89 22.32 4.63
CA VAL A 4 -21.52 22.96 3.34
C VAL A 4 -22.80 23.10 2.52
N GLN A 5 -23.48 24.24 2.65
CA GLN A 5 -24.44 24.72 1.67
C GLN A 5 -24.24 26.21 1.47
N ASN A 6 -24.30 26.59 0.19
CA ASN A 6 -24.25 27.93 -0.37
C ASN A 6 -22.84 28.52 -0.54
N ASP A 7 -22.32 28.40 -1.77
CA ASP A 7 -22.04 29.60 -2.54
C ASP A 7 -22.33 29.34 -4.03
N ARG A 8 -23.30 30.10 -4.55
CA ARG A 8 -23.61 30.23 -5.98
C ARG A 8 -22.70 31.33 -6.51
N TYR A 9 -21.86 31.02 -7.50
CA TYR A 9 -21.14 32.03 -8.26
C TYR A 9 -22.01 32.56 -9.40
N ASP A 10 -22.29 33.85 -9.34
CA ASP A 10 -22.84 34.68 -10.40
C ASP A 10 -21.95 34.59 -11.65
N ARG A 11 -22.60 34.44 -12.80
CA ARG A 11 -22.01 34.66 -14.11
C ARG A 11 -22.30 36.09 -14.50
N ASP A 12 -21.26 36.86 -14.79
CA ASP A 12 -21.21 37.80 -15.91
C ASP A 12 -19.78 38.36 -15.95
N ASP A 13 -19.04 38.09 -17.02
CA ASP A 13 -18.48 39.17 -17.81
C ASP A 13 -17.83 38.69 -19.12
N HIS A 14 -18.10 39.52 -20.13
CA HIS A 14 -17.77 39.40 -21.54
C HIS A 14 -16.25 39.43 -21.82
N ILE A 15 -15.75 38.49 -22.62
CA ILE A 15 -14.53 38.71 -23.41
C ILE A 15 -14.73 38.25 -24.85
N GLN A 16 -14.49 39.20 -25.75
CA GLN A 16 -14.59 39.12 -27.21
C GLN A 16 -13.52 38.21 -27.82
N ILE A 17 -13.91 37.44 -28.84
CA ILE A 17 -13.04 36.67 -29.72
C ILE A 17 -12.84 37.46 -31.02
N PRO A 18 -11.62 37.57 -31.57
CA PRO A 18 -11.42 37.79 -32.99
C PRO A 18 -11.04 36.49 -33.71
N GLN A 19 -11.74 36.24 -34.82
CA GLN A 19 -11.46 35.22 -35.82
C GLN A 19 -10.34 35.68 -36.79
N SER A 20 -9.46 34.77 -37.20
CA SER A 20 -8.91 34.65 -38.57
C SER A 20 -8.07 33.36 -38.65
N SER A 21 -8.54 32.32 -39.33
CA SER A 21 -8.33 31.99 -40.76
C SER A 21 -6.88 31.60 -41.12
N HIS A 22 -6.62 30.30 -41.31
CA HIS A 22 -6.25 29.70 -42.59
C HIS A 22 -6.11 28.17 -42.51
N ARG A 23 -6.65 27.49 -43.52
CA ARG A 23 -6.58 26.03 -43.76
C ARG A 23 -5.55 25.74 -44.86
N ARG A 24 -5.00 24.51 -44.80
CA ARG A 24 -4.62 23.55 -45.88
C ARG A 24 -3.12 23.14 -45.85
N PRO A 25 -2.73 21.98 -46.42
CA PRO A 25 -2.95 20.62 -45.89
C PRO A 25 -1.64 19.77 -45.84
N LEU A 26 -1.76 18.55 -45.31
CA LEU A 26 -0.74 17.48 -45.21
C LEU A 26 -0.05 17.11 -46.53
N PRO A 27 1.13 16.44 -46.46
CA PRO A 27 1.14 15.01 -46.77
C PRO A 27 2.07 14.14 -45.89
N ARG A 28 1.66 12.88 -45.63
CA ARG A 28 2.52 11.72 -45.28
C ARG A 28 2.99 11.04 -46.58
N PRO A 29 4.18 10.38 -46.62
CA PRO A 29 4.33 8.94 -46.29
C PRO A 29 5.70 8.66 -45.61
N SER A 30 6.16 7.52 -45.08
CA SER A 30 5.72 6.14 -44.84
C SER A 30 6.76 5.52 -43.87
N PRO A 31 6.52 4.33 -43.27
CA PRO A 31 7.21 3.87 -42.07
C PRO A 31 8.41 2.96 -42.38
N ASN A 32 9.47 3.05 -41.56
CA ASN A 32 10.45 1.98 -41.35
C ASN A 32 11.39 2.37 -40.19
N ASN A 33 11.31 1.66 -39.05
CA ASN A 33 12.50 1.02 -38.48
C ASN A 33 12.14 0.04 -37.37
N HIS A 34 12.76 -1.12 -37.49
CA HIS A 34 12.60 -2.33 -36.71
C HIS A 34 13.18 -2.23 -35.30
N LEU A 35 12.49 -2.84 -34.34
CA LEU A 35 13.07 -3.35 -33.09
C LEU A 35 12.94 -4.89 -33.09
N PRO A 36 13.94 -5.65 -32.60
CA PRO A 36 13.93 -7.11 -32.69
C PRO A 36 13.15 -7.75 -31.53
N HIS A 37 12.23 -8.66 -31.88
CA HIS A 37 11.53 -9.54 -30.95
C HIS A 37 12.43 -10.71 -30.49
N LEU A 38 12.51 -10.93 -29.18
CA LEU A 38 13.09 -12.12 -28.56
C LEU A 38 12.02 -13.21 -28.37
N ASN A 39 12.29 -14.35 -29.03
CA ASN A 39 11.80 -15.73 -28.91
C ASN A 39 10.75 -16.09 -27.83
N ARG A 40 9.62 -16.64 -28.29
CA ARG A 40 8.76 -17.60 -27.56
C ARG A 40 8.66 -18.92 -28.36
N PRO A 41 8.76 -20.11 -27.73
CA PRO A 41 8.63 -21.39 -28.42
C PRO A 41 7.15 -21.79 -28.64
N PRO A 42 6.83 -22.61 -29.66
CA PRO A 42 5.46 -22.87 -30.11
C PRO A 42 4.76 -23.99 -29.32
N ARG A 43 3.44 -23.87 -29.17
CA ARG A 43 2.54 -24.93 -28.68
C ARG A 43 2.04 -25.81 -29.85
N PRO A 44 1.89 -27.14 -29.69
CA PRO A 44 1.37 -28.00 -30.73
C PRO A 44 -0.17 -28.09 -30.73
N ASN A 45 -0.76 -28.08 -31.94
CA ASN A 45 -2.16 -28.35 -32.24
C ASN A 45 -2.50 -29.85 -32.06
N PRO A 46 -3.69 -30.22 -31.54
CA PRO A 46 -4.13 -31.62 -31.55
C PRO A 46 -4.86 -31.99 -32.85
N GLN A 47 -4.40 -33.09 -33.44
CA GLN A 47 -4.99 -33.76 -34.60
C GLN A 47 -6.38 -34.33 -34.29
N LYS A 48 -7.29 -34.15 -35.26
CA LYS A 48 -8.57 -34.87 -35.36
C LYS A 48 -8.30 -36.31 -35.81
N HIS A 49 -8.77 -37.30 -35.05
CA HIS A 49 -9.03 -38.63 -35.58
C HIS A 49 -10.50 -39.01 -35.38
N HIS A 50 -11.18 -39.15 -36.52
CA HIS A 50 -12.43 -39.88 -36.66
C HIS A 50 -12.18 -41.37 -36.45
N ASN A 51 -13.05 -42.03 -35.70
CA ASN A 51 -13.36 -43.45 -35.94
C ASN A 51 -14.84 -43.75 -35.67
N ASN A 52 -15.49 -44.24 -36.73
CA ASN A 52 -16.77 -44.97 -36.79
C ASN A 52 -16.66 -46.26 -35.94
N GLN A 53 -17.66 -46.88 -35.29
CA GLN A 53 -19.06 -47.23 -35.55
C GLN A 53 -19.56 -48.01 -34.28
N PRO A 54 -20.81 -48.54 -34.12
CA PRO A 54 -22.07 -48.30 -34.81
C PRO A 54 -23.26 -47.97 -33.86
N LYS A 55 -24.34 -47.50 -34.49
CA LYS A 55 -25.65 -47.24 -33.89
C LYS A 55 -26.30 -48.51 -33.34
N ARG A 56 -26.73 -48.48 -32.07
CA ARG A 56 -27.87 -49.26 -31.57
C ARG A 56 -29.00 -48.31 -31.22
N ASN A 57 -30.07 -48.39 -32.00
CA ASN A 57 -31.35 -47.74 -31.70
C ASN A 57 -31.95 -48.40 -30.45
N ASN A 58 -32.10 -47.62 -29.38
CA ASN A 58 -33.16 -47.86 -28.41
C ASN A 58 -33.88 -46.54 -28.17
N ARG A 59 -35.03 -46.38 -28.83
CA ARG A 59 -36.04 -45.40 -28.45
C ARG A 59 -36.56 -45.79 -27.07
N SER A 60 -36.11 -45.09 -26.03
CA SER A 60 -36.91 -44.93 -24.82
C SER A 60 -37.18 -43.43 -24.64
N ASN A 61 -38.46 -43.08 -24.72
CA ASN A 61 -38.95 -41.78 -24.30
C ASN A 61 -38.81 -41.70 -22.77
N SER A 62 -37.66 -41.29 -22.27
CA SER A 62 -37.53 -40.80 -20.90
C SER A 62 -37.46 -39.27 -20.95
N LYS A 63 -38.61 -38.63 -20.72
CA LYS A 63 -38.63 -37.22 -20.28
C LYS A 63 -37.73 -37.14 -19.04
N LYS A 64 -36.56 -36.50 -19.14
CA LYS A 64 -35.78 -36.15 -17.94
C LYS A 64 -36.72 -35.31 -17.05
N PRO A 65 -36.90 -35.67 -15.77
CA PRO A 65 -37.66 -34.83 -14.87
C PRO A 65 -36.95 -33.47 -14.78
N PRO A 66 -37.68 -32.35 -14.61
CA PRO A 66 -37.05 -31.07 -14.33
C PRO A 66 -36.14 -31.26 -13.12
N ASN A 67 -34.89 -30.83 -13.26
CA ASN A 67 -33.90 -30.89 -12.20
C ASN A 67 -34.29 -29.85 -11.13
N ASN A 68 -35.31 -30.17 -10.33
CA ASN A 68 -35.77 -29.40 -9.18
C ASN A 68 -34.86 -29.71 -7.96
N SER A 69 -33.55 -29.77 -8.16
CA SER A 69 -32.64 -29.62 -7.02
C SER A 69 -32.82 -28.17 -6.56
N PRO A 70 -33.16 -27.90 -5.28
CA PRO A 70 -33.09 -26.53 -4.78
C PRO A 70 -31.67 -26.04 -5.04
N GLN A 71 -31.53 -25.01 -5.88
CA GLN A 71 -30.25 -24.33 -6.04
C GLN A 71 -29.90 -23.83 -4.64
N LEU A 72 -28.83 -24.39 -4.07
CA LEU A 72 -28.25 -23.87 -2.84
C LEU A 72 -28.10 -22.35 -3.02
N PRO A 73 -28.53 -21.54 -2.03
CA PRO A 73 -28.42 -20.10 -2.14
C PRO A 73 -26.98 -19.75 -2.53
N LYS A 74 -26.83 -18.96 -3.59
CA LYS A 74 -25.53 -18.52 -4.08
C LYS A 74 -24.82 -17.86 -2.89
N LEU A 75 -23.67 -18.41 -2.49
CA LEU A 75 -22.89 -17.83 -1.41
C LEU A 75 -22.67 -16.34 -1.71
N PRO A 76 -22.84 -15.45 -0.72
CA PRO A 76 -22.59 -14.03 -0.91
C PRO A 76 -21.14 -13.83 -1.36
N SER A 77 -20.91 -12.85 -2.24
CA SER A 77 -19.55 -12.49 -2.64
C SER A 77 -18.69 -12.13 -1.41
N PRO A 78 -17.36 -12.30 -1.45
CA PRO A 78 -16.51 -12.19 -0.26
C PRO A 78 -16.55 -10.85 0.47
N LEU A 79 -16.91 -9.77 -0.23
CA LEU A 79 -17.02 -8.43 0.32
C LEU A 79 -18.46 -7.91 0.25
N HIS A 80 -19.47 -8.78 0.18
CA HIS A 80 -20.87 -8.37 0.04
C HIS A 80 -21.30 -7.41 1.15
N SER A 81 -21.62 -6.18 0.77
CA SER A 81 -22.02 -5.09 1.67
C SER A 81 -20.93 -4.66 2.68
N ILE A 82 -19.66 -4.96 2.41
CA ILE A 82 -18.54 -4.54 3.26
C ILE A 82 -18.15 -3.09 2.91
N PRO A 83 -18.20 -2.14 3.87
CA PRO A 83 -17.76 -0.76 3.67
C PRO A 83 -16.23 -0.68 3.57
N ILE A 84 -15.75 -0.22 2.42
CA ILE A 84 -14.33 -0.05 2.10
C ILE A 84 -14.03 1.43 1.84
N ILE A 85 -12.97 1.94 2.45
CA ILE A 85 -12.43 3.27 2.17
C ILE A 85 -11.18 3.18 1.28
N LEU A 86 -11.04 4.08 0.32
CA LEU A 86 -9.88 4.11 -0.60
C LEU A 86 -9.01 5.32 -0.31
N LYS A 87 -7.69 5.16 -0.26
CA LYS A 87 -6.77 6.32 -0.26
C LYS A 87 -7.05 7.23 -1.46
N ASP A 88 -6.97 8.55 -1.27
CA ASP A 88 -7.30 9.52 -2.34
C ASP A 88 -6.23 9.66 -3.44
N ASN A 89 -5.47 8.60 -3.71
CA ASN A 89 -4.70 8.44 -4.94
C ASN A 89 -5.25 7.34 -5.86
N TYR A 90 -6.33 6.66 -5.48
CA TYR A 90 -7.04 5.73 -6.35
C TYR A 90 -8.05 6.50 -7.20
N THR A 91 -7.95 6.40 -8.52
CA THR A 91 -8.95 6.94 -9.46
C THR A 91 -10.27 6.20 -9.34
N THR A 92 -11.35 6.97 -9.43
CA THR A 92 -12.70 6.44 -9.46
C THR A 92 -13.54 7.26 -10.45
N PRO A 93 -14.48 6.65 -11.19
CA PRO A 93 -15.32 7.41 -12.11
C PRO A 93 -16.31 8.38 -11.43
N THR A 94 -16.64 8.16 -10.15
CA THR A 94 -17.73 8.87 -9.46
C THR A 94 -17.27 9.84 -8.38
N LEU A 95 -16.04 9.70 -7.88
CA LEU A 95 -15.43 10.59 -6.90
C LEU A 95 -14.13 11.15 -7.48
N ARG A 96 -13.92 12.45 -7.32
CA ARG A 96 -12.66 13.12 -7.69
C ARG A 96 -11.49 12.46 -6.95
N THR A 97 -10.34 12.43 -7.61
CA THR A 97 -9.07 12.01 -7.03
C THR A 97 -8.14 13.20 -6.98
N THR A 98 -7.59 13.51 -5.80
CA THR A 98 -6.76 14.71 -5.63
C THR A 98 -5.31 14.40 -5.27
N ALA A 99 -4.99 13.18 -4.87
CA ALA A 99 -3.71 12.84 -4.24
C ALA A 99 -3.33 13.79 -3.07
N GLY A 100 -4.33 14.45 -2.46
CA GLY A 100 -4.13 15.46 -1.41
C GLY A 100 -3.72 16.85 -1.92
N VAL A 101 -3.71 17.09 -3.23
CA VAL A 101 -3.18 18.31 -3.85
C VAL A 101 -4.33 19.15 -4.37
N LYS A 102 -4.40 20.44 -3.98
CA LYS A 102 -5.45 21.36 -4.45
C LYS A 102 -5.47 21.53 -5.98
N ALA A 103 -4.30 21.51 -6.62
CA ALA A 103 -4.19 21.53 -8.09
C ALA A 103 -4.84 20.30 -8.75
N LEU A 104 -4.85 19.15 -8.10
CA LEU A 104 -5.32 17.92 -8.72
C LEU A 104 -6.82 17.72 -8.45
N THR A 105 -7.60 17.81 -9.52
CA THR A 105 -9.00 17.36 -9.55
C THR A 105 -9.15 16.35 -10.67
N ILE A 106 -8.60 15.15 -10.45
CA ILE A 106 -8.55 14.10 -11.46
C ILE A 106 -9.92 13.42 -11.57
N THR A 107 -10.38 13.30 -12.80
CA THR A 107 -11.49 12.40 -13.15
C THR A 107 -11.02 11.40 -14.20
N THR A 108 -11.60 10.20 -14.21
CA THR A 108 -11.26 9.16 -15.18
C THR A 108 -12.49 8.58 -15.83
N ASN A 109 -12.38 8.28 -17.12
CA ASN A 109 -13.43 7.59 -17.88
C ASN A 109 -13.45 6.09 -17.60
N THR A 110 -12.31 5.53 -17.18
CA THR A 110 -12.13 4.12 -16.86
C THR A 110 -12.01 3.92 -15.36
N GLN A 111 -12.37 2.71 -14.91
CA GLN A 111 -12.28 2.31 -13.52
C GLN A 111 -10.99 1.51 -13.32
N SER A 112 -10.22 1.81 -12.26
CA SER A 112 -9.05 1.01 -11.91
C SER A 112 -9.41 -0.48 -11.74
N THR A 113 -8.47 -1.36 -12.07
CA THR A 113 -8.64 -2.81 -11.94
C THR A 113 -8.97 -3.21 -10.50
N ILE A 114 -8.34 -2.57 -9.52
CA ILE A 114 -8.61 -2.79 -8.09
C ILE A 114 -10.07 -2.43 -7.76
N LEU A 115 -10.54 -1.24 -8.15
CA LEU A 115 -11.91 -0.81 -7.89
C LEU A 115 -12.93 -1.74 -8.56
N THR A 116 -12.61 -2.23 -9.76
CA THR A 116 -13.42 -3.23 -10.48
C THR A 116 -13.53 -4.54 -9.72
N ARG A 117 -12.42 -5.04 -9.19
CA ARG A 117 -12.39 -6.27 -8.39
C ARG A 117 -13.15 -6.11 -7.08
N LEU A 118 -12.98 -4.98 -6.38
CA LEU A 118 -13.69 -4.68 -5.12
C LEU A 118 -15.20 -4.65 -5.32
N LYS A 119 -15.69 -3.91 -6.32
CA LYS A 119 -17.13 -3.83 -6.63
C LYS A 119 -17.69 -5.18 -7.07
N ALA A 120 -16.95 -5.94 -7.88
CA ALA A 120 -17.36 -7.29 -8.30
C ALA A 120 -17.44 -8.27 -7.11
N ALA A 121 -16.60 -8.08 -6.09
CA ALA A 121 -16.66 -8.82 -4.82
C ALA A 121 -17.78 -8.33 -3.88
N GLY A 122 -18.55 -7.32 -4.26
CA GLY A 122 -19.71 -6.82 -3.51
C GLY A 122 -19.41 -5.69 -2.51
N ALA A 123 -18.18 -5.14 -2.53
CA ALA A 123 -17.78 -4.06 -1.63
C ALA A 123 -18.55 -2.76 -1.90
N ILE A 124 -18.83 -2.02 -0.83
CA ILE A 124 -19.39 -0.67 -0.89
C ILE A 124 -18.26 0.33 -0.64
N ILE A 125 -17.94 1.14 -1.66
CA ILE A 125 -16.92 2.19 -1.51
C ILE A 125 -17.58 3.42 -0.87
N ILE A 126 -17.25 3.69 0.39
CA ILE A 126 -17.91 4.74 1.18
C ILE A 126 -17.26 6.12 1.04
N GLY A 127 -16.03 6.19 0.53
CA GLY A 127 -15.36 7.47 0.33
C GLY A 127 -13.87 7.34 0.02
N LYS A 128 -13.24 8.51 -0.07
CA LYS A 128 -11.80 8.66 -0.27
C LYS A 128 -11.17 9.16 1.03
N ALA A 129 -10.08 8.53 1.45
CA ALA A 129 -9.35 8.89 2.66
C ALA A 129 -8.25 9.91 2.34
N ASN A 130 -8.05 10.85 3.25
CA ASN A 130 -6.91 11.78 3.18
C ASN A 130 -5.58 11.00 3.12
N LEU A 131 -4.58 11.60 2.51
CA LEU A 131 -3.22 11.09 2.43
C LEU A 131 -2.23 12.22 2.67
N HIS A 132 -0.96 11.87 2.87
CA HIS A 132 0.07 12.89 2.69
C HIS A 132 0.13 13.29 1.22
N GLU A 133 0.21 14.58 0.95
CA GLU A 133 0.22 15.14 -0.40
C GLU A 133 1.21 14.41 -1.34
N PHE A 134 0.74 14.04 -2.52
CA PHE A 134 1.46 13.22 -3.52
C PHE A 134 1.96 11.85 -3.00
N ALA A 135 1.54 11.42 -1.82
CA ALA A 135 2.06 10.25 -1.11
C ALA A 135 3.54 10.34 -0.65
N LEU A 136 4.13 11.54 -0.56
CA LEU A 136 5.59 11.74 -0.42
C LEU A 136 6.16 11.79 1.02
N GLN A 137 5.34 11.72 2.07
CA GLN A 137 5.80 11.71 3.46
C GLN A 137 4.88 10.90 4.40
N GLY A 138 5.42 10.56 5.57
CA GLY A 138 4.78 9.76 6.62
C GLY A 138 3.95 10.52 7.65
N ILE A 139 3.40 11.71 7.35
CA ILE A 139 2.69 12.54 8.36
C ILE A 139 1.22 12.84 8.02
N THR A 140 0.76 12.55 6.80
CA THR A 140 -0.64 12.76 6.35
C THR A 140 -1.13 14.19 6.51
N LEU A 141 -0.44 15.10 5.82
CA LEU A 141 -0.77 16.51 5.65
C LEU A 141 -1.06 16.75 4.17
N SER A 142 -2.17 17.42 3.87
CA SER A 142 -2.57 17.72 2.49
C SER A 142 -3.13 19.12 2.37
N SER A 143 -2.95 19.76 1.22
CA SER A 143 -3.53 21.07 0.93
C SER A 143 -5.05 21.03 0.79
N VAL A 144 -5.63 19.87 0.48
CA VAL A 144 -7.08 19.69 0.29
C VAL A 144 -7.82 19.55 1.62
N LEU A 145 -7.36 18.65 2.51
CA LEU A 145 -8.07 18.29 3.74
C LEU A 145 -7.30 18.64 5.02
N GLY A 146 -6.09 19.17 4.90
CA GLY A 146 -5.24 19.50 6.04
C GLY A 146 -4.63 18.27 6.71
N GLN A 147 -4.35 18.41 8.00
CA GLN A 147 -3.70 17.41 8.82
C GLN A 147 -4.70 16.36 9.33
N THR A 148 -4.42 15.09 9.06
CA THR A 148 -5.14 13.99 9.73
C THR A 148 -4.55 13.75 11.12
N LEU A 149 -5.38 13.44 12.12
CA LEU A 149 -4.92 13.18 13.49
C LEU A 149 -4.88 11.68 13.81
N ASN A 150 -4.01 11.28 14.73
CA ASN A 150 -3.97 9.91 15.22
C ASN A 150 -5.16 9.63 16.18
N PRO A 151 -5.95 8.56 15.95
CA PRO A 151 -7.08 8.22 16.83
C PRO A 151 -6.71 7.83 18.27
N TYR A 152 -5.43 7.62 18.58
CA TYR A 152 -4.95 7.27 19.91
C TYR A 152 -4.29 8.44 20.66
N ASP A 153 -3.89 9.48 19.94
CA ASP A 153 -3.26 10.70 20.46
C ASP A 153 -3.42 11.81 19.40
N THR A 154 -4.42 12.68 19.57
CA THR A 154 -4.74 13.73 18.60
C THR A 154 -3.65 14.80 18.48
N SER A 155 -2.66 14.82 19.38
CA SER A 155 -1.46 15.67 19.26
C SER A 155 -0.40 15.08 18.32
N ARG A 156 -0.64 13.90 17.75
CA ARG A 156 0.28 13.17 16.85
C ARG A 156 -0.34 12.88 15.49
N THR A 157 0.55 12.64 14.53
CA THR A 157 0.19 12.23 13.18
C THR A 157 -0.24 10.75 13.17
N PRO A 158 -1.10 10.31 12.23
CA PRO A 158 -1.49 8.90 12.08
C PRO A 158 -0.43 8.09 11.32
N GLY A 159 0.80 8.57 11.20
CA GLY A 159 1.76 8.09 10.20
C GLY A 159 1.35 8.45 8.77
N GLY A 160 1.92 7.77 7.77
CA GLY A 160 1.56 8.03 6.38
C GLY A 160 2.43 7.30 5.34
N SER A 161 2.14 7.46 4.05
CA SER A 161 1.17 8.42 3.49
C SER A 161 -0.29 7.96 3.46
N SER A 162 -0.61 6.70 3.76
CA SER A 162 -2.01 6.21 3.83
C SER A 162 -2.67 6.44 5.21
N GLY A 163 -2.32 7.53 5.89
CA GLY A 163 -2.74 7.77 7.29
C GLY A 163 -4.24 8.00 7.45
N GLY A 164 -4.90 8.65 6.47
CA GLY A 164 -6.36 8.80 6.51
C GLY A 164 -7.08 7.45 6.44
N THR A 165 -6.58 6.51 5.63
CA THR A 165 -7.13 5.14 5.56
C THR A 165 -6.99 4.44 6.91
N ALA A 166 -5.79 4.50 7.52
CA ALA A 166 -5.55 3.85 8.80
C ALA A 166 -6.37 4.48 9.94
N ALA A 167 -6.41 5.81 10.01
CA ALA A 167 -7.17 6.54 11.01
C ALA A 167 -8.67 6.24 10.90
N ALA A 168 -9.21 6.20 9.68
CA ALA A 168 -10.62 5.87 9.44
C ALA A 168 -10.97 4.44 9.88
N ILE A 169 -10.10 3.46 9.63
CA ILE A 169 -10.30 2.08 10.06
C ILE A 169 -10.21 1.98 11.59
N ALA A 170 -9.17 2.58 12.20
CA ALA A 170 -8.99 2.58 13.65
C ALA A 170 -10.15 3.25 14.38
N ALA A 171 -10.66 4.37 13.85
CA ALA A 171 -11.83 5.08 14.36
C ALA A 171 -13.18 4.46 13.96
N ARG A 172 -13.19 3.30 13.27
CA ARG A 172 -14.39 2.56 12.87
C ARG A 172 -15.33 3.29 11.90
N PHE A 173 -14.79 4.22 11.10
CA PHE A 173 -15.51 4.80 9.96
C PHE A 173 -15.58 3.85 8.76
N ALA A 174 -14.68 2.88 8.67
CA ALA A 174 -14.67 1.82 7.65
C ALA A 174 -14.30 0.47 8.29
N LEU A 175 -14.71 -0.65 7.68
CA LEU A 175 -14.29 -1.99 8.13
C LEU A 175 -12.89 -2.34 7.64
N ALA A 176 -12.58 -1.97 6.40
CA ALA A 176 -11.26 -2.12 5.80
C ALA A 176 -11.03 -1.03 4.74
N GLY A 177 -9.82 -0.99 4.19
CA GLY A 177 -9.46 0.01 3.21
C GLY A 177 -8.26 -0.35 2.36
N CYS A 178 -8.06 0.42 1.30
CA CYS A 178 -6.90 0.29 0.42
C CYS A 178 -6.00 1.51 0.58
N GLY A 179 -4.70 1.26 0.67
CA GLY A 179 -3.66 2.28 0.64
C GLY A 179 -2.60 1.97 -0.40
N THR A 180 -1.53 2.73 -0.42
CA THR A 180 -0.35 2.46 -1.26
C THR A 180 0.91 2.58 -0.43
N ASP A 181 1.95 1.85 -0.80
CA ASP A 181 3.25 1.81 -0.12
C ASP A 181 4.37 2.00 -1.15
N THR A 182 5.08 3.12 -1.05
CA THR A 182 6.33 3.35 -1.81
C THR A 182 7.54 2.98 -0.96
N VAL A 183 7.56 3.42 0.30
CA VAL A 183 8.61 3.02 1.26
C VAL A 183 8.03 2.49 2.56
N ASN A 184 6.97 3.11 3.09
CA ASN A 184 6.38 2.74 4.38
C ASN A 184 4.85 2.93 4.39
N SER A 185 4.25 3.36 3.29
CA SER A 185 2.99 4.10 3.33
C SER A 185 1.74 3.27 3.64
N LEU A 186 1.83 1.94 3.71
CA LEU A 186 0.81 1.07 4.32
C LEU A 186 1.16 0.73 5.77
N ARG A 187 2.44 0.43 6.02
CA ARG A 187 2.94 -0.16 7.27
C ARG A 187 3.14 0.86 8.39
N SER A 188 3.59 2.08 8.06
CA SER A 188 3.76 3.19 9.01
C SER A 188 2.43 3.63 9.62
N PRO A 189 1.40 3.93 8.82
CA PRO A 189 0.12 4.30 9.38
C PRO A 189 -0.59 3.12 10.06
N ALA A 190 -0.37 1.87 9.61
CA ALA A 190 -0.87 0.69 10.31
C ALA A 190 -0.26 0.55 11.73
N SER A 191 1.07 0.69 11.85
CA SER A 191 1.76 0.71 13.14
C SER A 191 1.26 1.86 14.03
N ALA A 192 1.11 3.07 13.47
CA ALA A 192 0.74 4.26 14.23
C ALA A 192 -0.71 4.23 14.72
N CYS A 193 -1.62 3.62 13.95
CA CYS A 193 -3.04 3.54 14.25
C CYS A 193 -3.45 2.20 14.87
N GLY A 194 -2.50 1.30 15.12
CA GLY A 194 -2.76 0.00 15.73
C GLY A 194 -3.70 -0.87 14.92
N ILE A 195 -3.47 -0.97 13.61
CA ILE A 195 -4.20 -1.85 12.69
C ILE A 195 -3.21 -2.70 11.88
N VAL A 196 -3.72 -3.58 11.02
CA VAL A 196 -2.90 -4.37 10.09
C VAL A 196 -2.74 -3.64 8.75
N GLY A 197 -1.51 -3.61 8.24
CA GLY A 197 -1.20 -3.08 6.92
C GLY A 197 -0.29 -4.04 6.16
N PHE A 198 -0.71 -4.44 4.96
CA PHE A 198 0.02 -5.42 4.15
C PHE A 198 0.50 -4.82 2.84
N ARG A 199 1.83 -4.82 2.65
CA ARG A 199 2.53 -4.49 1.42
C ARG A 199 2.79 -5.81 0.66
N PRO A 200 2.12 -6.10 -0.46
CA PRO A 200 2.45 -7.25 -1.30
C PRO A 200 3.77 -7.05 -2.05
N SER A 201 4.31 -8.09 -2.70
CA SER A 201 5.43 -7.89 -3.62
C SER A 201 5.10 -6.85 -4.68
N THR A 202 6.08 -6.03 -5.04
CA THR A 202 5.94 -5.08 -6.15
C THR A 202 5.51 -5.84 -7.41
N SER A 203 4.51 -5.29 -8.11
CA SER A 203 3.84 -5.88 -9.28
C SER A 203 2.91 -7.08 -9.00
N ARG A 204 2.67 -7.46 -7.73
CA ARG A 204 1.68 -8.51 -7.39
C ARG A 204 0.24 -8.05 -7.63
N ILE A 205 -0.03 -6.78 -7.37
CA ILE A 205 -1.32 -6.13 -7.60
C ILE A 205 -1.12 -5.07 -8.69
N PRO A 206 -2.05 -4.97 -9.68
CA PRO A 206 -1.95 -3.93 -10.69
C PRO A 206 -2.18 -2.54 -10.07
N THR A 207 -1.43 -1.55 -10.55
CA THR A 207 -1.47 -0.16 -10.05
C THR A 207 -2.09 0.81 -11.05
N ASP A 208 -2.82 0.29 -12.05
CA ASP A 208 -3.56 1.11 -13.00
C ASP A 208 -4.58 1.99 -12.29
N GLY A 209 -4.64 3.26 -12.70
CA GLY A 209 -5.53 4.23 -12.07
C GLY A 209 -5.12 4.59 -10.64
N ILE A 210 -3.86 4.43 -10.24
CA ILE A 210 -3.31 4.99 -9.00
C ILE A 210 -2.35 6.13 -9.36
N VAL A 211 -2.50 7.31 -8.73
CA VAL A 211 -1.54 8.41 -8.88
C VAL A 211 -0.18 7.95 -8.33
N PRO A 212 0.85 7.83 -9.17
CA PRO A 212 2.08 7.12 -8.84
C PRO A 212 3.13 8.00 -8.17
N VAL A 213 4.10 7.35 -7.51
CA VAL A 213 5.36 7.93 -7.03
C VAL A 213 6.57 7.28 -7.69
N SER A 214 6.61 5.96 -7.78
CA SER A 214 7.80 5.21 -8.20
C SER A 214 7.42 3.93 -8.93
N LEU A 215 8.03 3.71 -10.09
CA LEU A 215 7.96 2.44 -10.85
C LEU A 215 8.60 1.29 -10.08
N THR A 216 9.70 1.58 -9.39
CA THR A 216 10.51 0.56 -8.72
C THR A 216 9.87 0.10 -7.41
N GLN A 217 9.19 0.99 -6.70
CA GLN A 217 8.85 0.78 -5.30
C GLN A 217 7.34 0.79 -4.99
N ASP A 218 6.49 1.36 -5.84
CA ASP A 218 5.06 1.45 -5.54
C ASP A 218 4.38 0.09 -5.51
N THR A 219 3.51 -0.07 -4.53
CA THR A 219 2.54 -1.16 -4.49
C THR A 219 1.25 -0.72 -3.83
N ALA A 220 0.14 -1.24 -4.33
CA ALA A 220 -1.16 -1.14 -3.68
C ALA A 220 -1.28 -2.22 -2.61
N GLY A 221 -2.02 -1.96 -1.54
CA GLY A 221 -2.26 -3.01 -0.55
C GLY A 221 -3.42 -2.74 0.40
N PRO A 222 -3.89 -3.79 1.08
CA PRO A 222 -5.00 -3.72 2.01
C PRO A 222 -4.58 -3.27 3.41
N MET A 223 -5.55 -2.70 4.12
CA MET A 223 -5.48 -2.34 5.53
C MET A 223 -6.78 -2.76 6.21
N ALA A 224 -6.70 -3.40 7.37
CA ALA A 224 -7.87 -3.84 8.15
C ALA A 224 -7.48 -4.00 9.63
N THR A 225 -8.42 -4.37 10.50
CA THR A 225 -8.13 -4.55 11.93
C THR A 225 -7.67 -5.95 12.32
N CYS A 226 -7.61 -6.88 11.37
CA CYS A 226 -7.02 -8.20 11.56
C CYS A 226 -6.38 -8.73 10.28
N VAL A 227 -5.54 -9.76 10.42
CA VAL A 227 -4.81 -10.36 9.28
C VAL A 227 -5.77 -11.10 8.35
N SER A 228 -6.80 -11.77 8.88
CA SER A 228 -7.79 -12.50 8.05
C SER A 228 -8.54 -11.58 7.08
N ASP A 229 -9.03 -10.43 7.57
CA ASP A 229 -9.71 -9.43 6.72
C ASP A 229 -8.73 -8.83 5.70
N THR A 230 -7.48 -8.60 6.13
CA THR A 230 -6.40 -8.13 5.26
C THR A 230 -6.12 -9.13 4.14
N ARG A 231 -6.11 -10.44 4.44
CA ARG A 231 -5.94 -11.52 3.44
C ARG A 231 -7.10 -11.54 2.45
N ILE A 232 -8.35 -11.46 2.91
CA ILE A 232 -9.53 -11.43 2.02
C ILE A 232 -9.40 -10.27 1.04
N LEU A 233 -9.08 -9.07 1.55
CA LEU A 233 -8.96 -7.87 0.72
C LEU A 233 -7.78 -7.98 -0.25
N TYR A 234 -6.61 -8.46 0.21
CA TYR A 234 -5.45 -8.76 -0.65
C TYR A 234 -5.85 -9.65 -1.83
N ARG A 235 -6.52 -10.78 -1.56
CA ARG A 235 -6.87 -11.76 -2.59
C ARG A 235 -7.85 -11.16 -3.60
N VAL A 236 -8.83 -10.37 -3.16
CA VAL A 236 -9.71 -9.62 -4.07
C VAL A 236 -8.91 -8.65 -4.92
N MET A 237 -8.06 -7.82 -4.32
CA MET A 237 -7.26 -6.82 -5.06
C MET A 237 -6.32 -7.49 -6.07
N ALA A 238 -5.71 -8.63 -5.72
CA ALA A 238 -4.82 -9.41 -6.59
C ALA A 238 -5.56 -10.23 -7.67
N GLY A 239 -6.89 -10.38 -7.57
CA GLY A 239 -7.69 -11.23 -8.47
C GLY A 239 -7.50 -12.73 -8.20
N LEU A 240 -7.19 -13.11 -6.97
CA LEU A 240 -6.99 -14.48 -6.52
C LEU A 240 -8.30 -15.06 -5.94
N PRO A 241 -8.48 -16.39 -5.98
CA PRO A 241 -9.67 -17.03 -5.39
C PRO A 241 -9.79 -16.74 -3.90
N VAL A 242 -10.94 -16.30 -3.40
CA VAL A 242 -11.16 -16.10 -1.96
C VAL A 242 -11.86 -17.32 -1.39
N SER A 243 -11.26 -17.99 -0.40
CA SER A 243 -11.97 -18.97 0.40
C SER A 243 -12.62 -18.27 1.58
N ILE A 244 -13.94 -18.20 1.58
CA ILE A 244 -14.75 -17.81 2.75
C ILE A 244 -15.10 -19.05 3.58
N SER A 245 -14.42 -20.20 3.39
CA SER A 245 -14.69 -21.36 4.24
C SER A 245 -14.55 -20.88 5.68
N GLN A 246 -15.64 -21.07 6.44
CA GLN A 246 -15.86 -20.56 7.79
C GLN A 246 -14.54 -20.45 8.54
N SER A 247 -14.32 -19.26 9.12
CA SER A 247 -13.32 -18.99 10.14
C SER A 247 -12.74 -20.29 10.70
N SER A 248 -11.46 -20.54 10.46
CA SER A 248 -10.74 -21.67 11.03
C SER A 248 -10.60 -21.48 12.54
N GLU A 249 -11.71 -21.34 13.25
CA GLU A 249 -11.82 -21.33 14.71
C GLU A 249 -11.50 -22.70 15.30
N SER A 250 -11.17 -23.74 14.51
CA SER A 250 -11.06 -25.09 15.06
C SER A 250 -10.17 -26.09 14.35
N ALA A 251 -9.44 -25.74 13.28
CA ALA A 251 -8.40 -26.66 12.80
C ALA A 251 -7.10 -26.36 13.55
N PRO A 252 -6.68 -27.17 14.54
CA PRO A 252 -5.30 -27.11 15.01
C PRO A 252 -4.39 -27.23 13.78
N PRO A 253 -3.26 -26.49 13.74
CA PRO A 253 -2.28 -26.71 12.69
C PRO A 253 -1.99 -28.23 12.66
N PRO A 254 -1.92 -28.86 11.47
CA PRO A 254 -1.68 -30.29 11.40
C PRO A 254 -0.48 -30.64 12.28
N GLU A 255 -0.54 -31.73 13.05
CA GLU A 255 0.46 -32.10 14.07
C GLU A 255 1.92 -32.11 13.54
N ASN A 256 2.08 -32.16 12.21
CA ASN A 256 3.36 -32.12 11.50
C ASN A 256 3.65 -30.79 10.77
N SER A 257 2.98 -29.67 11.08
CA SER A 257 3.32 -28.38 10.48
C SER A 257 4.72 -27.97 10.93
N ARG A 258 5.64 -27.77 9.98
CA ARG A 258 7.00 -27.30 10.26
C ARG A 258 6.92 -26.04 11.13
N ARG A 259 7.70 -26.01 12.21
CA ARG A 259 7.87 -24.79 13.00
C ARG A 259 8.44 -23.69 12.10
N MET A 260 7.72 -22.59 11.94
CA MET A 260 8.18 -21.45 11.16
C MET A 260 9.40 -20.83 11.84
N LYS A 261 10.39 -20.44 11.04
CA LYS A 261 11.66 -19.88 11.49
C LYS A 261 11.75 -18.42 11.06
N VAL A 262 11.94 -17.51 12.02
CA VAL A 262 11.92 -16.07 11.78
C VAL A 262 13.24 -15.44 12.21
N GLY A 263 13.83 -14.66 11.32
CA GLY A 263 15.10 -13.97 11.52
C GLY A 263 14.91 -12.59 12.16
N ILE A 264 15.44 -12.37 13.35
CA ILE A 264 15.42 -11.05 14.01
C ILE A 264 16.54 -10.19 13.43
N LEU A 265 16.19 -9.06 12.81
CA LEU A 265 17.17 -8.08 12.36
C LEU A 265 17.59 -7.17 13.52
N GLU A 266 18.61 -7.58 14.27
CA GLU A 266 19.02 -6.88 15.50
C GLU A 266 19.41 -5.41 15.27
N SER A 267 20.08 -5.10 14.15
CA SER A 267 20.48 -3.72 13.81
C SER A 267 19.27 -2.78 13.62
N PHE A 268 18.08 -3.31 13.34
CA PHE A 268 16.86 -2.55 13.13
C PHE A 268 16.21 -2.08 14.45
N PHE A 269 16.76 -2.46 15.61
CA PHE A 269 16.33 -1.96 16.92
C PHE A 269 17.11 -0.70 17.34
N GLY A 270 18.29 -0.48 16.75
CA GLY A 270 19.24 0.56 17.18
C GLY A 270 18.77 1.99 17.00
N THR A 271 19.58 2.94 17.46
CA THR A 271 19.23 4.38 17.54
C THR A 271 19.73 5.21 16.36
N GLU A 272 20.26 4.59 15.30
CA GLU A 272 20.79 5.32 14.13
C GLU A 272 19.72 6.22 13.49
N GLY A 273 20.04 7.51 13.33
CA GLY A 273 19.12 8.50 12.77
C GLY A 273 18.00 8.95 13.70
N LEU A 274 18.04 8.56 14.99
CA LEU A 274 17.17 9.15 16.02
C LEU A 274 17.90 10.33 16.68
N GLU A 275 17.25 11.50 16.66
CA GLU A 275 17.79 12.73 17.22
C GLU A 275 17.04 13.13 18.50
N GLY A 276 17.79 13.62 19.49
CA GLY A 276 17.22 14.07 20.76
C GLY A 276 16.97 12.95 21.79
N ALA A 277 16.70 13.36 23.03
CA ALA A 277 16.47 12.44 24.14
C ALA A 277 15.10 11.76 24.06
N GLU A 278 14.05 12.49 23.64
CA GLU A 278 12.68 11.97 23.51
C GLU A 278 12.64 10.77 22.55
N ALA A 279 13.21 10.89 21.35
CA ALA A 279 13.24 9.81 20.37
C ALA A 279 13.97 8.55 20.88
N LYS A 280 15.03 8.72 21.67
CA LYS A 280 15.76 7.58 22.27
C LYS A 280 14.95 6.90 23.37
N THR A 281 14.25 7.66 24.21
CA THR A 281 13.32 7.09 25.20
C THR A 281 12.14 6.40 24.54
N GLU A 282 11.55 6.99 23.50
CA GLU A 282 10.50 6.34 22.71
C GLU A 282 11.01 5.04 22.08
N ASN A 283 12.27 5.01 21.61
CA ASN A 283 12.90 3.80 21.08
C ASN A 283 13.04 2.71 22.13
N GLU A 284 13.48 3.01 23.34
CA GLU A 284 13.56 2.03 24.43
C GLU A 284 12.19 1.39 24.71
N ILE A 285 11.11 2.18 24.71
CA ILE A 285 9.74 1.69 24.88
C ILE A 285 9.35 0.77 23.72
N VAL A 286 9.60 1.19 22.48
CA VAL A 286 9.35 0.38 21.28
C VAL A 286 10.10 -0.95 21.38
N GLN A 287 11.40 -0.91 21.70
CA GLN A 287 12.22 -2.11 21.82
C GLN A 287 11.65 -3.06 22.88
N SER A 288 11.29 -2.54 24.06
CA SER A 288 10.68 -3.36 25.12
C SER A 288 9.40 -4.06 24.64
N VAL A 289 8.50 -3.33 23.98
CA VAL A 289 7.23 -3.89 23.47
C VAL A 289 7.48 -4.97 22.42
N ILE A 290 8.40 -4.74 21.48
CA ILE A 290 8.71 -5.72 20.44
C ILE A 290 9.43 -6.94 21.02
N ARG A 291 10.36 -6.77 21.96
CA ARG A 291 11.04 -7.89 22.65
C ARG A 291 10.03 -8.77 23.39
N ASN A 292 9.07 -8.17 24.11
CA ASN A 292 7.99 -8.91 24.76
C ASN A 292 7.12 -9.70 23.76
N ALA A 293 6.85 -9.11 22.58
CA ALA A 293 6.13 -9.80 21.52
C ALA A 293 6.94 -10.99 20.97
N LEU A 294 8.24 -10.83 20.75
CA LEU A 294 9.15 -11.91 20.33
C LEU A 294 9.20 -13.03 21.37
N GLU A 295 9.31 -12.71 22.66
CA GLU A 295 9.26 -13.70 23.75
C GLU A 295 7.95 -14.50 23.74
N SER A 296 6.82 -13.82 23.51
CA SER A 296 5.51 -14.47 23.41
C SER A 296 5.43 -15.44 22.22
N MET A 297 6.06 -15.09 21.09
CA MET A 297 6.12 -15.92 19.88
C MET A 297 7.09 -17.10 20.00
N ALA A 298 8.10 -17.03 20.86
CA ALA A 298 9.20 -17.98 20.94
C ALA A 298 8.81 -19.42 21.35
N LYS A 299 7.55 -19.65 21.78
CA LYS A 299 7.02 -21.01 22.01
C LYS A 299 6.62 -21.71 20.72
N ASP A 300 6.06 -20.95 19.79
CA ASP A 300 5.41 -21.43 18.57
C ASP A 300 6.26 -21.24 17.32
N ILE A 301 7.14 -20.25 17.34
CA ILE A 301 7.96 -19.81 16.21
C ILE A 301 9.42 -19.91 16.64
N GLU A 302 10.26 -20.47 15.78
CA GLU A 302 11.70 -20.51 16.00
C GLU A 302 12.27 -19.13 15.66
N LEU A 303 12.93 -18.49 16.62
CA LEU A 303 13.53 -17.17 16.43
C LEU A 303 15.04 -17.30 16.35
N VAL A 304 15.64 -16.67 15.34
CA VAL A 304 17.10 -16.63 15.16
C VAL A 304 17.56 -15.21 14.93
N SER A 305 18.53 -14.74 15.70
CA SER A 305 19.13 -13.43 15.46
C SER A 305 19.98 -13.44 14.19
N ILE A 306 19.77 -12.47 13.32
CA ILE A 306 20.54 -12.27 12.09
C ILE A 306 21.60 -11.20 12.37
N PRO A 307 22.89 -11.58 12.46
CA PRO A 307 23.94 -10.66 12.86
C PRO A 307 24.15 -9.58 11.80
N GLU A 308 24.45 -8.36 12.24
CA GLU A 308 24.72 -7.21 11.35
C GLU A 308 25.84 -7.47 10.34
N ALA A 309 26.82 -8.31 10.70
CA ALA A 309 27.89 -8.73 9.81
C ALA A 309 27.38 -9.45 8.54
N SER A 310 26.19 -10.06 8.58
CA SER A 310 25.56 -10.68 7.40
C SER A 310 24.86 -9.66 6.49
N HIS A 311 24.70 -8.40 6.94
CA HIS A 311 23.97 -7.34 6.23
C HIS A 311 24.45 -5.90 6.55
N PRO A 312 25.76 -5.57 6.40
CA PRO A 312 26.31 -4.29 6.85
C PRO A 312 25.71 -3.05 6.14
N ASP A 313 25.15 -3.23 4.94
CA ASP A 313 24.62 -2.13 4.12
C ASP A 313 23.10 -1.92 4.25
N TRP A 314 22.45 -2.54 5.24
CA TRP A 314 20.98 -2.46 5.40
C TRP A 314 20.50 -1.35 6.33
N SER A 315 21.38 -0.44 6.75
CA SER A 315 20.92 0.74 7.48
C SER A 315 20.01 1.61 6.62
N PHE A 316 19.04 2.28 7.25
CA PHE A 316 18.13 3.18 6.54
C PHE A 316 18.90 4.23 5.74
N LYS A 317 19.96 4.81 6.32
CA LYS A 317 20.76 5.85 5.68
C LYS A 317 21.43 5.36 4.40
N THR A 318 22.05 4.17 4.44
CA THR A 318 22.74 3.60 3.29
C THR A 318 21.76 3.16 2.21
N LEU A 319 20.66 2.49 2.60
CA LEU A 319 19.62 2.08 1.67
C LEU A 319 18.96 3.29 0.98
N ALA A 320 18.66 4.35 1.73
CA ALA A 320 18.04 5.55 1.18
C ALA A 320 19.00 6.29 0.23
N SER A 321 20.26 6.48 0.62
CA SER A 321 21.21 7.25 -0.19
C SER A 321 21.61 6.53 -1.48
N LYS A 322 21.74 5.20 -1.45
CA LYS A 322 22.20 4.40 -2.60
C LYS A 322 21.08 3.73 -3.39
N GLY A 323 19.85 3.68 -2.86
CA GLY A 323 18.78 2.86 -3.43
C GLY A 323 17.44 3.55 -3.58
N ASP A 324 17.14 4.67 -2.90
CA ASP A 324 15.83 5.32 -3.07
C ASP A 324 15.70 5.92 -4.47
N THR A 325 14.66 5.57 -5.22
CA THR A 325 14.48 6.01 -6.61
C THR A 325 13.40 7.08 -6.77
N GLN A 326 12.70 7.43 -5.69
CA GLN A 326 11.51 8.31 -5.75
C GLN A 326 11.80 9.65 -6.45
N ALA A 327 12.90 10.33 -6.11
CA ALA A 327 13.24 11.63 -6.69
C ALA A 327 13.51 11.58 -8.21
N PHE A 328 13.99 10.43 -8.72
CA PHE A 328 14.29 10.22 -10.15
C PHE A 328 13.05 9.83 -10.93
N GLU A 329 12.14 9.09 -10.31
CA GLU A 329 10.98 8.51 -10.98
C GLU A 329 9.73 9.37 -10.87
N PHE A 330 9.58 10.17 -9.81
CA PHE A 330 8.31 10.83 -9.47
C PHE A 330 7.74 11.70 -10.60
N LYS A 331 8.55 12.59 -11.16
CA LYS A 331 8.13 13.44 -12.27
C LYS A 331 7.73 12.62 -13.48
N HIS A 332 8.55 11.65 -13.88
CA HIS A 332 8.27 10.80 -15.02
C HIS A 332 6.95 10.04 -14.84
N CYS A 333 6.74 9.45 -13.66
CA CYS A 333 5.53 8.70 -13.33
C CYS A 333 4.28 9.59 -13.32
N LEU A 334 4.36 10.73 -12.61
CA LEU A 334 3.24 11.64 -12.46
C LEU A 334 2.85 12.26 -13.81
N ASP A 335 3.83 12.74 -14.59
CA ASP A 335 3.58 13.33 -15.91
C ASP A 335 2.95 12.30 -16.85
N THR A 336 3.49 11.07 -16.90
CA THR A 336 2.94 9.98 -17.72
C THR A 336 1.50 9.66 -17.34
N PHE A 337 1.21 9.58 -16.04
CA PHE A 337 -0.14 9.33 -15.54
C PHE A 337 -1.11 10.47 -15.93
N LEU A 338 -0.74 11.72 -15.66
CA LEU A 338 -1.58 12.88 -15.92
C LEU A 338 -1.78 13.16 -17.41
N GLN A 339 -0.85 12.73 -18.26
CA GLN A 339 -0.92 12.90 -19.71
C GLN A 339 -1.67 11.78 -20.42
N SER A 340 -1.97 10.67 -19.74
CA SER A 340 -2.73 9.56 -20.32
C SER A 340 -4.13 9.97 -20.80
N ASP A 341 -4.62 9.27 -21.82
CA ASP A 341 -5.94 9.52 -22.44
C ASP A 341 -7.11 9.27 -21.47
N ASP A 342 -6.90 8.46 -20.44
CA ASP A 342 -7.91 8.10 -19.44
C ASP A 342 -8.07 9.14 -18.33
N VAL A 343 -7.12 10.08 -18.21
CA VAL A 343 -7.07 11.07 -17.13
C VAL A 343 -7.47 12.45 -17.65
N ASP A 344 -8.50 13.02 -17.03
CA ASP A 344 -8.87 14.43 -17.18
C ASP A 344 -8.47 15.22 -15.93
N SER A 345 -7.67 16.27 -16.13
CA SER A 345 -7.10 17.14 -15.11
C SER A 345 -6.65 18.45 -15.76
N GLU A 346 -6.89 19.58 -15.09
CA GLU A 346 -6.45 20.91 -15.53
C GLU A 346 -4.92 20.99 -15.64
N TYR A 347 -4.22 20.46 -14.64
CA TYR A 347 -2.76 20.41 -14.61
C TYR A 347 -2.31 19.01 -15.04
N ARG A 348 -1.50 18.96 -16.11
CA ARG A 348 -1.06 17.70 -16.76
C ARG A 348 0.43 17.41 -16.62
N SER A 349 1.13 18.10 -15.73
CA SER A 349 2.52 17.82 -15.39
C SER A 349 2.89 18.35 -14.00
N LEU A 350 3.92 17.78 -13.38
CA LEU A 350 4.52 18.26 -12.14
C LEU A 350 4.87 19.75 -12.23
N GLU A 351 5.40 20.19 -13.36
CA GLU A 351 5.77 21.59 -13.56
C GLU A 351 4.55 22.52 -13.65
N SER A 352 3.47 22.09 -14.32
CA SER A 352 2.23 22.88 -14.33
C SER A 352 1.62 23.01 -12.93
N ILE A 353 1.72 21.96 -12.11
CA ILE A 353 1.26 21.98 -10.71
C ILE A 353 2.15 22.89 -9.87
N ALA A 354 3.48 22.79 -10.00
CA ALA A 354 4.42 23.65 -9.28
C ALA A 354 4.20 25.13 -9.60
N ARG A 355 3.98 25.49 -10.87
CA ARG A 355 3.69 26.87 -11.29
C ARG A 355 2.36 27.39 -10.78
N SER A 356 1.37 26.52 -10.56
CA SER A 356 0.06 26.91 -10.02
C SER A 356 0.13 27.45 -8.59
N GLY A 357 1.09 26.97 -7.79
CA GLY A 357 1.15 27.24 -6.36
C GLY A 357 0.01 26.61 -5.53
N LEU A 358 -0.86 25.79 -6.14
CA LEU A 358 -2.02 25.15 -5.50
C LEU A 358 -1.64 23.82 -4.84
N TYR A 359 -0.65 23.87 -3.95
CA TYR A 359 -0.11 22.73 -3.21
C TYR A 359 0.37 23.20 -1.82
N SER A 360 0.60 22.29 -0.88
CA SER A 360 1.09 22.66 0.44
C SER A 360 2.62 22.72 0.45
N ARG A 361 3.19 23.91 0.67
CA ARG A 361 4.64 24.09 0.85
C ARG A 361 5.21 23.32 2.05
N GLU A 362 4.37 23.03 3.05
CA GLU A 362 4.76 22.25 4.22
C GLU A 362 4.72 20.74 3.95
N ALA A 363 3.85 20.28 3.05
CA ALA A 363 3.73 18.87 2.73
C ALA A 363 4.76 18.40 1.69
N VAL A 364 5.10 19.23 0.70
CA VAL A 364 6.06 18.81 -0.33
C VAL A 364 7.44 18.49 0.23
N THR A 365 8.13 17.54 -0.41
CA THR A 365 9.46 17.05 -0.01
C THR A 365 10.48 17.28 -1.11
N GLU A 366 11.74 16.93 -0.86
CA GLU A 366 12.80 16.95 -1.89
C GLU A 366 12.41 16.13 -3.13
N VAL A 367 11.62 15.06 -2.99
CA VAL A 367 11.12 14.28 -4.15
C VAL A 367 10.29 15.14 -5.11
N PHE A 368 9.53 16.11 -4.59
CA PHE A 368 8.76 17.03 -5.41
C PHE A 368 9.64 18.04 -6.15
N SER A 369 10.66 18.60 -5.49
CA SER A 369 11.46 19.69 -6.04
C SER A 369 12.67 19.23 -6.86
N ALA A 370 13.27 18.08 -6.54
CA ALA A 370 14.51 17.58 -7.12
C ALA A 370 14.55 17.63 -8.65
N SER A 371 13.56 17.03 -9.31
CA SER A 371 13.47 17.02 -10.78
C SER A 371 13.08 18.37 -11.41
N LEU A 372 12.52 19.30 -10.63
CA LEU A 372 12.24 20.66 -11.09
C LEU A 372 13.49 21.55 -11.02
N GLU A 373 14.39 21.26 -10.08
CA GLU A 373 15.63 22.00 -9.83
C GLU A 373 16.81 21.46 -10.66
N GLU A 374 16.94 20.14 -10.75
CA GLU A 374 18.03 19.45 -11.48
C GLU A 374 17.46 18.34 -12.41
N PRO A 375 16.72 18.70 -13.48
CA PRO A 375 16.01 17.74 -14.34
C PRO A 375 16.90 16.74 -15.08
N GLU A 376 18.14 17.10 -15.38
CA GLU A 376 19.10 16.18 -16.03
C GLU A 376 19.60 15.10 -15.06
N ARG A 377 19.78 15.47 -13.79
CA ARG A 377 20.25 14.55 -12.75
C ARG A 377 19.12 13.64 -12.26
N TYR A 378 17.97 14.22 -11.91
CA TYR A 378 16.80 13.49 -11.42
C TYR A 378 15.89 13.09 -12.58
N SER A 379 16.40 12.18 -13.40
CA SER A 379 15.73 11.58 -14.54
C SER A 379 15.90 10.06 -14.52
N VAL A 380 14.96 9.33 -15.12
CA VAL A 380 15.01 7.88 -15.31
C VAL A 380 16.10 7.42 -16.29
N ASP A 381 16.75 8.36 -16.98
CA ASP A 381 17.86 8.08 -17.90
C ASP A 381 19.24 8.44 -17.31
N SER A 382 19.29 8.99 -16.09
CA SER A 382 20.55 9.47 -15.51
C SER A 382 21.43 8.31 -15.03
N ALA A 383 22.75 8.52 -15.10
CA ALA A 383 23.71 7.52 -14.60
C ALA A 383 23.48 7.21 -13.11
N GLU A 384 23.19 8.21 -12.28
CA GLU A 384 22.90 8.03 -10.86
C GLU A 384 21.66 7.15 -10.64
N TYR A 385 20.59 7.33 -11.43
CA TYR A 385 19.42 6.46 -11.36
C TYR A 385 19.76 5.00 -11.69
N LEU A 386 20.50 4.77 -12.79
CA LEU A 386 20.90 3.42 -13.20
C LEU A 386 21.83 2.75 -12.17
N GLU A 387 22.72 3.53 -11.53
CA GLU A 387 23.55 3.05 -10.42
C GLU A 387 22.71 2.62 -9.22
N ARG A 388 21.67 3.39 -8.86
CA ARG A 388 20.74 3.03 -7.78
C ARG A 388 19.99 1.73 -8.10
N LEU A 389 19.55 1.53 -9.35
CA LEU A 389 18.94 0.27 -9.77
C LEU A 389 19.91 -0.91 -9.63
N GLY A 390 21.17 -0.75 -10.05
CA GLY A 390 22.21 -1.76 -9.86
C GLY A 390 22.49 -2.07 -8.38
N TYR A 391 22.48 -1.05 -7.53
CA TYR A 391 22.60 -1.23 -6.08
C TYR A 391 21.42 -2.04 -5.50
N ILE A 392 20.18 -1.69 -5.88
CA ILE A 392 18.97 -2.42 -5.46
C ILE A 392 19.07 -3.91 -5.83
N ASP A 393 19.54 -4.24 -7.03
CA ASP A 393 19.73 -5.63 -7.45
C ASP A 393 20.78 -6.36 -6.60
N GLY A 394 21.86 -5.68 -6.23
CA GLY A 394 22.83 -6.19 -5.24
C GLY A 394 22.19 -6.49 -3.89
N VAL A 395 21.37 -5.57 -3.37
CA VAL A 395 20.63 -5.75 -2.10
C VAL A 395 19.64 -6.92 -2.21
N ARG A 396 18.92 -7.06 -3.33
CA ARG A 396 18.00 -8.20 -3.56
C ARG A 396 18.71 -9.54 -3.44
N GLY A 397 19.91 -9.66 -4.01
CA GLY A 397 20.74 -10.87 -3.92
C GLY A 397 21.29 -11.11 -2.51
N CYS A 398 21.65 -10.05 -1.79
CA CYS A 398 22.06 -10.14 -0.38
C CYS A 398 20.94 -10.65 0.52
N VAL A 399 19.73 -10.11 0.37
CA VAL A 399 18.55 -10.56 1.14
C VAL A 399 18.23 -12.01 0.85
N GLU A 400 18.32 -12.45 -0.41
CA GLU A 400 18.07 -13.85 -0.78
C GLU A 400 19.08 -14.80 -0.12
N ARG A 401 20.36 -14.46 -0.17
CA ARG A 401 21.41 -15.24 0.53
C ARG A 401 21.16 -15.33 2.03
N CYS A 402 20.70 -14.24 2.67
CA CYS A 402 20.34 -14.30 4.09
C CYS A 402 19.15 -15.24 4.35
N PHE A 403 18.13 -15.26 3.49
CA PHE A 403 17.04 -16.24 3.61
C PHE A 403 17.56 -17.69 3.53
N GLU A 404 18.47 -17.96 2.58
CA GLU A 404 19.07 -19.27 2.35
C GLU A 404 20.02 -19.69 3.49
N GLU A 405 20.98 -18.84 3.84
CA GLU A 405 22.02 -19.09 4.86
C GLU A 405 21.42 -19.41 6.22
N PHE A 406 20.40 -18.65 6.64
CA PHE A 406 19.78 -18.83 7.95
C PHE A 406 18.56 -19.77 7.91
N GLY A 407 18.10 -20.17 6.72
CA GLY A 407 16.94 -21.04 6.52
C GLY A 407 15.64 -20.46 7.10
N ILE A 408 15.48 -19.14 7.06
CA ILE A 408 14.34 -18.42 7.63
C ILE A 408 13.18 -18.31 6.62
N ASP A 409 11.96 -18.13 7.13
CA ASP A 409 10.74 -17.91 6.36
C ASP A 409 10.40 -16.43 6.22
N ALA A 410 10.73 -15.64 7.25
CA ALA A 410 10.56 -14.19 7.27
C ALA A 410 11.62 -13.53 8.15
N PHE A 411 11.87 -12.24 7.90
CA PHE A 411 12.54 -11.37 8.87
C PHE A 411 11.51 -10.71 9.81
N VAL A 412 11.95 -10.31 11.00
CA VAL A 412 11.14 -9.55 11.97
C VAL A 412 11.93 -8.39 12.57
N TYR A 413 11.25 -7.24 12.75
CA TYR A 413 11.80 -6.02 13.33
C TYR A 413 10.68 -5.02 13.74
N PRO A 414 10.96 -4.02 14.60
CA PRO A 414 10.04 -2.90 14.81
C PRO A 414 9.78 -2.17 13.49
N HIS A 415 8.51 -1.90 13.13
CA HIS A 415 8.27 -1.08 11.94
C HIS A 415 8.78 0.37 12.14
N GLN A 416 8.46 0.94 13.31
CA GLN A 416 8.90 2.26 13.74
C GLN A 416 9.74 2.13 15.01
N ARG A 417 10.82 2.90 15.07
CA ARG A 417 11.75 2.98 16.20
C ARG A 417 11.45 4.11 17.16
N GLN A 418 10.42 4.90 16.90
CA GLN A 418 9.93 5.99 17.75
C GLN A 418 8.41 6.13 17.54
N PHE A 419 7.73 6.93 18.34
CA PHE A 419 6.29 7.12 18.19
C PHE A 419 5.98 7.97 16.95
N PRO A 420 4.70 8.01 16.51
CA PRO A 420 4.29 8.91 15.45
C PRO A 420 4.60 10.35 15.85
N VAL A 421 5.23 11.10 14.96
CA VAL A 421 5.67 12.47 15.24
C VAL A 421 4.47 13.35 15.62
N ARG A 422 4.71 14.32 16.50
CA ARG A 422 3.71 15.32 16.90
C ARG A 422 3.27 16.17 15.70
N ILE A 423 2.06 16.69 15.77
CA ILE A 423 1.57 17.68 14.79
C ILE A 423 2.54 18.88 14.75
N GLY A 424 2.80 19.39 13.54
CA GLY A 424 3.83 20.40 13.27
C GLY A 424 5.23 19.82 13.00
N GLY A 425 5.43 18.52 13.23
CA GLY A 425 6.64 17.81 12.79
C GLY A 425 6.69 17.64 11.28
N ARG A 426 7.87 17.83 10.67
CA ARG A 426 8.04 17.81 9.20
C ARG A 426 8.26 16.41 8.62
N ARG A 427 8.71 15.45 9.42
CA ARG A 427 9.12 14.13 8.94
C ARG A 427 8.91 13.07 10.01
N GLN A 428 8.56 11.87 9.56
CA GLN A 428 8.58 10.67 10.39
C GLN A 428 9.91 9.94 10.18
N ASP A 429 10.81 10.03 11.14
CA ASP A 429 12.08 9.28 11.14
C ASP A 429 11.96 7.93 11.87
N GLY A 430 13.04 7.16 11.89
CA GLY A 430 13.09 5.88 12.60
C GLY A 430 12.24 4.76 11.98
N ARG A 431 11.87 4.87 10.70
CA ARG A 431 11.10 3.84 9.99
C ARG A 431 12.01 2.82 9.32
N ASN A 432 11.63 1.55 9.39
CA ASN A 432 12.45 0.43 8.95
C ASN A 432 11.99 -0.21 7.63
N GLY A 433 10.94 0.31 7.00
CA GLY A 433 10.28 -0.36 5.88
C GLY A 433 10.99 -0.28 4.52
N ILE A 434 12.11 0.43 4.41
CA ILE A 434 12.81 0.69 3.14
C ILE A 434 13.39 -0.58 2.50
N LEU A 435 13.88 -1.53 3.30
CA LEU A 435 14.47 -2.77 2.79
C LEU A 435 13.46 -3.59 1.97
N ALA A 436 12.25 -3.77 2.50
CA ALA A 436 11.15 -4.46 1.79
C ALA A 436 10.73 -3.71 0.52
N ALA A 437 10.74 -2.37 0.58
CA ALA A 437 10.37 -1.53 -0.54
C ALA A 437 11.34 -1.65 -1.73
N LEU A 438 12.63 -1.43 -1.49
CA LEU A 438 13.67 -1.51 -2.52
C LEU A 438 13.74 -2.91 -3.14
N THR A 439 13.66 -3.92 -2.28
CA THR A 439 13.80 -5.31 -2.74
C THR A 439 12.51 -5.91 -3.31
N GLY A 440 11.41 -5.15 -3.33
CA GLY A 440 10.12 -5.57 -3.87
C GLY A 440 9.49 -6.77 -3.15
N ARG A 441 9.83 -6.95 -1.86
CA ARG A 441 9.37 -8.06 -1.03
C ARG A 441 8.07 -7.73 -0.31
N PRO A 442 7.23 -8.75 -0.01
CA PRO A 442 6.03 -8.53 0.75
C PRO A 442 6.41 -8.28 2.22
N ALA A 443 5.71 -7.36 2.86
CA ALA A 443 5.87 -7.04 4.26
C ALA A 443 4.51 -6.74 4.92
N ILE A 444 4.31 -7.23 6.12
CA ILE A 444 3.10 -7.01 6.90
C ILE A 444 3.45 -6.40 8.25
N CYS A 445 2.78 -5.31 8.60
CA CYS A 445 2.84 -4.73 9.93
C CYS A 445 1.57 -5.14 10.69
N ILE A 446 1.75 -5.75 11.85
CA ILE A 446 0.68 -6.11 12.77
C ILE A 446 0.93 -5.47 14.14
N PRO A 447 -0.12 -5.19 14.93
CA PRO A 447 0.06 -4.61 16.27
C PRO A 447 0.73 -5.58 17.23
N ALA A 448 1.75 -5.08 17.92
CA ALA A 448 2.56 -5.84 18.88
C ALA A 448 2.27 -5.48 20.34
N GLY A 449 1.79 -4.26 20.57
CA GLY A 449 1.48 -3.76 21.90
C GLY A 449 1.28 -2.25 21.87
N ARG A 450 1.48 -1.60 23.01
CA ARG A 450 1.30 -0.15 23.17
C ARG A 450 2.33 0.42 24.13
N SER A 451 2.60 1.72 23.98
CA SER A 451 3.35 2.49 24.97
C SER A 451 2.64 2.50 26.33
N PRO A 452 3.32 2.90 27.42
CA PRO A 452 2.66 3.36 28.62
C PRO A 452 1.60 4.43 28.30
N ARG A 453 0.56 4.49 29.14
CA ARG A 453 -0.50 5.50 29.03
C ARG A 453 0.07 6.87 29.38
N SER A 454 -0.43 7.90 28.70
CA SER A 454 -0.18 9.30 29.02
C SER A 454 -1.50 10.07 28.99
N GLU A 455 -1.47 11.34 29.39
CA GLU A 455 -2.63 12.23 29.27
C GLU A 455 -3.10 12.36 27.81
N ALA A 456 -2.16 12.55 26.88
CA ALA A 456 -2.45 12.66 25.45
C ALA A 456 -2.82 11.31 24.80
N ALA A 457 -2.36 10.18 25.38
CA ALA A 457 -2.66 8.83 24.92
C ALA A 457 -3.15 7.93 26.07
N PRO A 458 -4.41 8.08 26.53
CA PRO A 458 -4.94 7.35 27.69
C PRO A 458 -4.98 5.83 27.51
N MET A 459 -4.91 5.37 26.26
CA MET A 459 -4.88 3.96 25.89
C MET A 459 -3.48 3.45 25.56
N GLY A 460 -2.46 4.32 25.60
CA GLY A 460 -1.13 4.10 25.05
C GLY A 460 -1.11 4.23 23.52
N ILE A 461 0.04 4.62 22.98
CA ILE A 461 0.28 4.73 21.54
C ILE A 461 0.52 3.32 20.99
N PRO A 462 -0.16 2.89 19.90
CA PRO A 462 0.10 1.60 19.28
C PRO A 462 1.51 1.44 18.75
N ILE A 463 2.07 0.24 18.89
CA ILE A 463 3.38 -0.14 18.38
C ILE A 463 3.22 -1.38 17.49
N GLY A 464 3.77 -1.32 16.29
CA GLY A 464 3.67 -2.37 15.28
C GLY A 464 4.97 -3.16 15.11
N ILE A 465 4.84 -4.48 14.99
CA ILE A 465 5.91 -5.38 14.57
C ILE A 465 5.77 -5.65 13.07
N GLU A 466 6.87 -5.65 12.34
CA GLU A 466 6.89 -5.93 10.91
C GLU A 466 7.51 -7.29 10.62
N PHE A 467 6.88 -8.03 9.71
CA PHE A 467 7.44 -9.24 9.11
C PHE A 467 7.67 -9.01 7.62
N MET A 468 8.88 -9.31 7.14
CA MET A 468 9.23 -9.27 5.71
C MET A 468 9.45 -10.68 5.19
N GLY A 469 8.66 -11.09 4.19
CA GLY A 469 8.70 -12.42 3.61
C GLY A 469 9.58 -12.51 2.36
N LYS A 470 9.68 -13.73 1.83
CA LYS A 470 10.28 -13.99 0.52
C LYS A 470 9.46 -13.32 -0.59
N ARG A 471 10.14 -12.88 -1.67
CA ARG A 471 9.43 -12.30 -2.81
C ARG A 471 8.47 -13.33 -3.39
N TRP A 472 7.22 -12.94 -3.63
CA TRP A 472 6.12 -13.83 -4.06
C TRP A 472 5.63 -14.85 -3.03
N GLY A 473 6.13 -14.78 -1.79
CA GLY A 473 5.71 -15.62 -0.66
C GLY A 473 4.59 -14.99 0.17
N GLU A 474 3.62 -14.32 -0.45
CA GLU A 474 2.55 -13.63 0.29
C GLU A 474 1.69 -14.57 1.13
N ASP A 475 1.33 -15.75 0.61
CA ASP A 475 0.49 -16.69 1.36
C ASP A 475 1.23 -17.23 2.60
N ASP A 476 2.52 -17.60 2.48
CA ASP A 476 3.36 -18.03 3.60
C ASP A 476 3.52 -16.92 4.67
N LEU A 477 3.71 -15.67 4.22
CA LEU A 477 3.83 -14.53 5.12
C LEU A 477 2.51 -14.22 5.85
N LEU A 478 1.37 -14.35 5.16
CA LEU A 478 0.06 -14.18 5.76
C LEU A 478 -0.26 -15.32 6.74
N ASP A 479 0.15 -16.56 6.45
CA ASP A 479 0.01 -17.70 7.36
C ASP A 479 0.80 -17.48 8.66
N LEU A 480 2.04 -16.97 8.52
CA LEU A 480 2.84 -16.53 9.67
C LEU A 480 2.13 -15.44 10.46
N ALA A 481 1.66 -14.40 9.79
CA ALA A 481 1.01 -13.27 10.45
C ALA A 481 -0.29 -13.66 11.18
N GLU A 482 -1.12 -14.54 10.62
CA GLU A 482 -2.31 -15.08 11.29
C GLU A 482 -1.95 -15.92 12.53
N ARG A 483 -0.82 -16.64 12.50
CA ARG A 483 -0.32 -17.33 13.69
C ARG A 483 0.14 -16.34 14.75
N VAL A 484 0.90 -15.32 14.36
CA VAL A 484 1.40 -14.30 15.29
C VAL A 484 0.26 -13.49 15.90
N GLU A 485 -0.73 -13.06 15.11
CA GLU A 485 -1.90 -12.33 15.60
C GLU A 485 -2.66 -13.11 16.68
N ARG A 486 -2.82 -14.44 16.49
CA ARG A 486 -3.43 -15.34 17.49
C ARG A 486 -2.61 -15.49 18.77
N ILE A 487 -1.28 -15.41 18.68
CA ILE A 487 -0.38 -15.46 19.84
C ILE A 487 -0.45 -14.13 20.62
N LEU A 488 -0.37 -13.00 19.92
CA LEU A 488 -0.23 -11.69 20.55
C LEU A 488 -1.56 -11.13 21.09
N GLN A 489 -2.71 -11.44 20.45
CA GLN A 489 -4.06 -11.06 20.89
C GLN A 489 -4.20 -9.58 21.33
N VAL A 490 -3.49 -8.68 20.65
CA VAL A 490 -3.45 -7.26 21.02
C VAL A 490 -4.81 -6.61 20.72
N LYS A 491 -5.43 -5.99 21.73
CA LYS A 491 -6.67 -5.21 21.56
C LYS A 491 -6.37 -3.89 20.84
N GLN A 492 -7.16 -3.57 19.82
CA GLN A 492 -6.86 -2.50 18.84
C GLN A 492 -7.98 -1.45 18.67
N VAL A 493 -8.96 -1.40 19.57
CA VAL A 493 -10.05 -0.41 19.46
C VAL A 493 -9.66 0.83 20.27
N PRO A 494 -9.54 2.03 19.66
CA PRO A 494 -9.46 3.28 20.41
C PRO A 494 -10.84 3.60 21.01
N ASP A 495 -10.86 4.17 22.21
CA ASP A 495 -12.07 4.68 22.86
C ASP A 495 -12.23 6.16 22.46
N ILE A 496 -12.95 6.36 21.36
CA ILE A 496 -13.15 7.70 20.77
C ILE A 496 -13.96 8.65 21.67
N ARG A 497 -14.67 8.13 22.69
CA ARG A 497 -15.42 8.94 23.67
C ARG A 497 -14.51 9.72 24.61
N ILE A 498 -13.23 9.36 24.68
CA ILE A 498 -12.26 10.06 25.52
C ILE A 498 -12.00 11.48 24.98
N PHE A 499 -12.20 11.71 23.67
CA PHE A 499 -12.02 13.02 23.05
C PHE A 499 -13.23 13.95 23.23
N GLU A 500 -14.42 13.43 23.56
CA GLU A 500 -15.62 14.25 23.81
C GLU A 500 -15.50 15.07 25.11
N LYS A 501 -14.65 14.64 26.06
CA LYS A 501 -14.43 15.33 27.34
C LYS A 501 -13.42 16.48 27.30
N ALA A 502 -12.74 16.68 26.16
CA ALA A 502 -11.75 17.74 26.00
C ALA A 502 -12.32 19.01 25.36
N GLU A 503 -13.57 18.98 24.89
CA GLU A 503 -14.30 20.14 24.32
C GLU A 503 -15.30 20.79 25.29
N GLU A 504 -15.49 20.22 26.50
CA GLU A 504 -16.17 20.87 27.65
C GLU A 504 -15.13 21.54 28.57
#